data_AF-A0A9W3XM51-F1
#
_entry.id   AF-A0A9W3XM51-F1
#
_cell.length_a   1.000
_cell.length_b   1.000
_cell.length_c   1.000
_cell.angle_alpha   90.00
_cell.angle_beta   90.00
_cell.angle_gamma   90.00
#
_symmetry.space_group_name_H-M   'P 1'
#
loop_
_entity.id
_entity.type
_entity.pdbx_description
1 polymer ?
#
loop_
_entity_poly.entity_id
_entity_poly.type
_entity_poly.pdbx_seq_one_letter_code
_entity_poly.pdbx_strand_id
1 'polypeptide(L)'
;MFKTALQEAVNKGHTKVEEEDFRSAERSYSEYALQSLFPENGNRVRDLELILYEFAGENLIISQEELEECLQKNSSQDTKEIIGILCDMTFLGQEIQEGKFEYYSEKRPKQITDKLAQRLSEKKARSKRYKIHPAFHEYLSIEKG
;
A
#
# COMPACT_ATOMS: atom_id res chain seq x y z
N MET A 1 -7.35 -17.31 1.54
CA MET A 1 -6.67 -17.71 0.30
C MET A 1 -7.21 -19.03 -0.26
N PHE A 2 -7.03 -20.20 0.37
CA PHE A 2 -7.52 -21.48 -0.20
C PHE A 2 -9.03 -21.52 -0.49
N LYS A 3 -9.89 -21.03 0.43
CA LYS A 3 -11.34 -20.99 0.21
C LYS A 3 -11.74 -20.15 -1.01
N THR A 4 -11.06 -19.02 -1.22
CA THR A 4 -11.31 -18.12 -2.34
C THR A 4 -10.82 -18.74 -3.65
N ALA A 5 -9.63 -19.35 -3.65
CA ALA A 5 -9.13 -20.10 -4.81
C ALA A 5 -10.05 -21.28 -5.18
N LEU A 6 -10.61 -21.98 -4.18
CA LEU A 6 -11.63 -23.02 -4.43
C LEU A 6 -12.89 -22.44 -5.07
N GLN A 7 -13.34 -21.25 -4.64
CA GLN A 7 -14.49 -20.59 -5.23
C GLN A 7 -14.21 -20.18 -6.69
N GLU A 8 -13.01 -19.66 -6.99
CA GLU A 8 -12.57 -19.37 -8.35
C GLU A 8 -12.57 -20.62 -9.24
N ALA A 9 -12.00 -21.72 -8.75
CA ALA A 9 -11.98 -23.00 -9.44
C ALA A 9 -13.40 -23.49 -9.78
N VAL A 10 -14.33 -23.38 -8.82
CA VAL A 10 -15.75 -23.73 -9.03
C VAL A 10 -16.39 -22.82 -10.07
N ASN A 11 -16.18 -21.51 -9.98
CA ASN A 11 -16.74 -20.52 -10.91
C ASN A 11 -16.25 -20.74 -12.35
N LYS A 12 -14.99 -21.18 -12.52
CA LYS A 12 -14.38 -21.51 -13.82
C LYS A 12 -14.66 -22.94 -14.30
N GLY A 13 -15.33 -23.76 -13.49
CA GLY A 13 -15.65 -25.15 -13.83
C GLY A 13 -14.45 -26.11 -13.79
N HIS A 14 -13.39 -25.76 -13.04
CA HIS A 14 -12.23 -26.62 -12.88
C HIS A 14 -12.56 -27.85 -12.03
N THR A 15 -12.03 -29.02 -12.42
CA THR A 15 -12.21 -30.29 -11.69
C THR A 15 -11.26 -30.42 -10.49
N LYS A 16 -10.24 -29.55 -10.42
CA LYS A 16 -9.27 -29.40 -9.33
C LYS A 16 -8.86 -27.94 -9.24
N VAL A 17 -8.42 -27.48 -8.07
CA VAL A 17 -7.89 -26.12 -7.94
C VAL A 17 -6.54 -26.03 -8.68
N GLU A 18 -6.40 -25.05 -9.56
CA GLU A 18 -5.19 -24.79 -10.33
C GLU A 18 -4.48 -23.52 -9.85
N GLU A 19 -3.23 -23.32 -10.26
CA GLU A 19 -2.43 -22.14 -9.87
C GLU A 19 -3.12 -20.82 -10.27
N GLU A 20 -3.80 -20.80 -11.42
CA GLU A 20 -4.54 -19.63 -11.88
C GLU A 20 -5.67 -19.23 -10.92
N ASP A 21 -6.27 -20.19 -10.22
CA ASP A 21 -7.34 -19.91 -9.26
C ASP A 21 -6.81 -19.18 -8.02
N PHE A 22 -5.57 -19.48 -7.62
CA PHE A 22 -4.89 -18.71 -6.57
C PHE A 22 -4.56 -17.31 -7.05
N ARG A 23 -4.05 -17.16 -8.28
CA ARG A 23 -3.75 -15.83 -8.86
C ARG A 23 -5.01 -14.96 -9.00
N SER A 24 -6.11 -15.54 -9.46
CA SER A 24 -7.41 -14.85 -9.52
C SER A 24 -7.88 -14.46 -8.11
N ALA A 25 -7.80 -15.37 -7.14
CA ALA A 25 -8.16 -15.08 -5.76
C ALA A 25 -7.30 -13.98 -5.12
N GLU A 26 -6.00 -13.95 -5.38
CA GLU A 26 -5.08 -12.91 -4.90
C GLU A 26 -5.41 -11.54 -5.52
N ARG A 27 -5.67 -11.50 -6.83
CA ARG A 27 -6.09 -10.26 -7.52
C ARG A 27 -7.41 -9.74 -6.97
N SER A 28 -8.43 -10.59 -6.83
CA SER A 28 -9.73 -10.19 -6.29
C SER A 28 -9.63 -9.73 -4.83
N TYR A 29 -8.79 -10.37 -4.01
CA TYR A 29 -8.51 -9.89 -2.67
C TYR A 29 -7.84 -8.51 -2.69
N SER A 30 -6.87 -8.33 -3.58
CA SER A 30 -6.12 -7.08 -3.69
C SER A 30 -6.99 -5.91 -4.15
N GLU A 31 -7.87 -6.16 -5.12
CA GLU A 31 -8.89 -5.22 -5.59
C GLU A 31 -9.86 -4.84 -4.45
N TYR A 32 -10.40 -5.84 -3.76
CA TYR A 32 -11.30 -5.62 -2.64
C TYR A 32 -10.63 -4.82 -1.52
N ALA A 33 -9.37 -5.15 -1.18
CA ALA A 33 -8.60 -4.42 -0.20
C ALA A 33 -8.48 -2.94 -0.57
N LEU A 34 -8.17 -2.63 -1.84
CA LEU A 34 -8.08 -1.24 -2.30
C LEU A 34 -9.45 -0.54 -2.23
N GLN A 35 -10.51 -1.16 -2.77
CA GLN A 35 -11.86 -0.60 -2.79
C GLN A 35 -12.40 -0.34 -1.37
N SER A 36 -12.02 -1.17 -0.40
CA SER A 36 -12.41 -1.00 1.00
C SER A 36 -11.87 0.28 1.63
N LEU A 37 -10.83 0.90 1.06
CA LEU A 37 -10.26 2.15 1.56
C LEU A 37 -11.16 3.36 1.27
N PHE A 38 -11.99 3.31 0.22
CA PHE A 38 -12.73 4.48 -0.25
C PHE A 38 -13.85 4.94 0.71
N PRO A 39 -14.75 4.05 1.20
CA PRO A 39 -15.88 4.47 2.02
C PRO A 39 -15.46 5.19 3.31
N GLU A 40 -14.36 4.75 3.93
CA GLU A 40 -13.87 5.28 5.20
C GLU A 40 -13.00 6.53 5.05
N ASN A 41 -12.36 6.72 3.88
CA ASN A 41 -11.32 7.74 3.70
C ASN A 41 -11.63 8.77 2.61
N GLY A 42 -12.74 8.64 1.87
CA GLY A 42 -13.10 9.55 0.78
C GLY A 42 -13.28 11.02 1.19
N ASN A 43 -13.50 11.30 2.47
CA ASN A 43 -13.56 12.67 3.01
C ASN A 43 -12.23 13.16 3.61
N ARG A 44 -11.24 12.27 3.80
CA ARG A 44 -9.94 12.59 4.42
C ARG A 44 -8.91 13.04 3.37
N VAL A 45 -9.02 12.48 2.17
CA VAL A 45 -8.14 12.78 1.03
C VAL A 45 -9.03 13.04 -0.18
N ARG A 46 -8.96 14.26 -0.72
CA ARG A 46 -9.61 14.58 -1.99
C ARG A 46 -8.98 13.76 -3.12
N ASP A 47 -9.82 13.22 -4.00
CA ASP A 47 -9.40 12.42 -5.14
C ASP A 47 -8.57 11.19 -4.75
N LEU A 48 -8.88 10.59 -3.59
CA LEU A 48 -8.18 9.43 -3.04
C LEU A 48 -8.03 8.29 -4.07
N GLU A 49 -9.07 8.00 -4.84
CA GLU A 49 -9.02 6.95 -5.86
C GLU A 49 -7.94 7.25 -6.92
N LEU A 50 -7.91 8.47 -7.47
CA LEU A 50 -6.90 8.89 -8.44
C LEU A 50 -5.49 8.84 -7.82
N ILE A 51 -5.35 9.28 -6.57
CA ILE A 51 -4.08 9.19 -5.83
C ILE A 51 -3.60 7.75 -5.69
N LEU A 52 -4.47 6.81 -5.31
CA LEU A 52 -4.06 5.41 -5.17
C LEU A 52 -3.72 4.77 -6.52
N TYR A 53 -4.34 5.21 -7.61
CA TYR A 53 -4.01 4.73 -8.95
C TYR A 53 -2.69 5.26 -9.51
N GLU A 54 -2.15 6.37 -9.02
CA GLU A 54 -0.79 6.80 -9.39
C GLU A 54 0.29 5.80 -8.94
N PHE A 55 -0.02 4.92 -7.98
CA PHE A 55 0.90 3.87 -7.57
C PHE A 55 0.88 2.65 -8.51
N ALA A 56 0.03 2.65 -9.55
CA ALA A 56 -0.04 1.53 -10.47
C ALA A 56 1.27 1.37 -11.26
N GLY A 57 1.91 0.19 -11.16
CA GLY A 57 3.20 -0.08 -11.78
C GLY A 57 4.40 0.56 -11.07
N GLU A 58 4.20 1.20 -9.91
CA GLU A 58 5.30 1.81 -9.17
C GLU A 58 6.19 0.78 -8.47
N ASN A 59 7.37 1.25 -8.06
CA ASN A 59 8.29 0.46 -7.25
C ASN A 59 7.68 0.12 -5.89
N LEU A 60 7.99 -1.08 -5.39
CA LEU A 60 7.59 -1.53 -4.06
C LEU A 60 7.99 -0.57 -2.94
N ILE A 61 9.19 0.03 -3.07
CA ILE A 61 9.77 0.96 -2.10
C ILE A 61 9.91 2.32 -2.79
N ILE A 62 9.37 3.35 -2.16
CA ILE A 62 9.31 4.72 -2.70
C ILE A 62 9.95 5.66 -1.68
N SER A 63 10.79 6.58 -2.14
CA SER A 63 11.37 7.66 -1.33
C SER A 63 10.34 8.75 -1.02
N GLN A 64 10.65 9.62 -0.06
CA GLN A 64 9.83 10.79 0.25
C GLN A 64 9.64 11.68 -0.99
N GLU A 65 10.71 11.89 -1.76
CA GLU A 65 10.71 12.76 -2.94
C GLU A 65 9.82 12.19 -4.05
N GLU A 66 10.00 10.91 -4.40
CA GLU A 66 9.17 10.24 -5.42
C GLU A 66 7.69 10.24 -5.00
N LEU A 67 7.42 10.04 -3.71
CA LEU A 67 6.07 10.08 -3.17
C LEU A 67 5.48 11.50 -3.25
N GLU A 68 6.28 12.52 -2.96
CA GLU A 68 5.84 13.91 -3.08
C GLU A 68 5.53 14.30 -4.53
N GLU A 69 6.39 13.89 -5.47
CA GLU A 69 6.19 14.10 -6.91
C GLU A 69 4.94 13.39 -7.43
N CYS A 70 4.70 12.16 -6.98
CA CYS A 70 3.50 11.37 -7.31
C CYS A 70 2.22 12.08 -6.85
N LEU A 71 2.19 12.55 -5.60
CA LEU A 71 1.00 13.12 -4.98
C LEU A 71 0.65 14.53 -5.47
N GLN A 72 1.65 15.34 -5.84
CA GLN A 72 1.43 16.70 -6.34
C GLN A 72 0.68 16.74 -7.68
N LYS A 73 0.66 15.64 -8.46
CA LYS A 73 -0.05 15.56 -9.73
C LYS A 73 -1.57 15.62 -9.58
N ASN A 74 -2.09 15.07 -8.48
CA ASN A 74 -3.52 14.80 -8.30
C ASN A 74 -4.13 15.47 -7.07
N SER A 75 -3.36 16.28 -6.32
CA SER A 75 -3.91 16.97 -5.16
C SER A 75 -3.27 18.32 -4.89
N SER A 76 -4.11 19.25 -4.41
CA SER A 76 -3.69 20.52 -3.81
C SER A 76 -3.62 20.47 -2.28
N GLN A 77 -3.95 19.33 -1.68
CA GLN A 77 -3.82 19.11 -0.23
C GLN A 77 -2.34 18.99 0.17
N ASP A 78 -2.02 19.29 1.43
CA ASP A 78 -0.66 19.15 1.94
C ASP A 78 -0.19 17.69 1.77
N THR A 79 0.89 17.52 1.01
CA THR A 79 1.46 16.21 0.72
C THR A 79 1.84 15.46 1.99
N LYS A 80 2.32 16.15 3.03
CA LYS A 80 2.67 15.51 4.31
C LYS A 80 1.44 14.97 5.02
N GLU A 81 0.32 15.68 4.91
CA GLU A 81 -0.97 15.23 5.45
C GLU A 81 -1.45 13.98 4.69
N ILE A 82 -1.41 13.99 3.36
CA ILE A 82 -1.79 12.83 2.53
C ILE A 82 -0.94 11.61 2.89
N ILE A 83 0.38 11.75 2.97
CA ILE A 83 1.29 10.65 3.34
C ILE A 83 0.94 10.10 4.73
N GLY A 84 0.65 10.97 5.70
CA GLY A 84 0.19 10.56 7.02
C GLY A 84 -1.11 9.77 6.98
N ILE A 85 -2.07 10.17 6.15
CA ILE A 85 -3.34 9.47 5.96
C ILE A 85 -3.14 8.12 5.26
N LEU A 86 -2.26 8.05 4.24
CA LEU A 86 -1.88 6.79 3.58
C LEU A 86 -1.20 5.80 4.55
N CYS A 87 -0.46 6.30 5.53
CA CYS A 87 0.09 5.47 6.62
C CYS A 87 -1.01 5.04 7.62
N ASP A 88 -1.92 5.95 8.00
CA ASP A 88 -3.06 5.66 8.89
C ASP A 88 -3.96 4.55 8.32
N MET A 89 -4.18 4.53 7.00
CA MET A 89 -4.96 3.48 6.34
C MET A 89 -4.17 2.19 6.05
N THR A 90 -2.93 2.08 6.53
CA THR A 90 -2.04 0.93 6.29
C THR A 90 -1.75 0.69 4.80
N PHE A 91 -1.90 1.72 3.95
CA PHE A 91 -1.47 1.65 2.55
C PHE A 91 0.04 1.73 2.43
N LEU A 92 0.65 2.66 3.19
CA LEU A 92 2.11 2.81 3.30
C LEU A 92 2.63 2.35 4.65
N GLY A 93 3.77 1.65 4.63
CA GLY A 93 4.59 1.37 5.79
C GLY A 93 5.86 2.21 5.76
N GLN A 94 6.35 2.64 6.92
CA GLN A 94 7.56 3.45 7.04
C GLN A 94 8.79 2.58 7.31
N GLU A 95 9.93 2.92 6.72
CA GLU A 95 11.19 2.25 7.04
C GLU A 95 11.70 2.63 8.43
N ILE A 96 11.71 1.69 9.38
CA ILE A 96 12.15 1.94 10.78
C ILE A 96 13.55 1.42 11.07
N GLN A 97 14.07 0.51 10.25
CA GLN A 97 15.46 0.03 10.21
C GLN A 97 15.80 -0.30 8.75
N GLU A 98 17.08 -0.40 8.39
CA GLU A 98 17.46 -0.70 7.00
C GLU A 98 16.74 -1.96 6.47
N GLY A 99 15.94 -1.79 5.42
CA GLY A 99 15.16 -2.83 4.77
C GLY A 99 13.94 -3.32 5.57
N LYS A 100 13.65 -2.75 6.75
CA LYS A 100 12.51 -3.13 7.59
C LYS A 100 11.48 -2.02 7.64
N PHE A 101 10.30 -2.34 7.14
CA PHE A 101 9.16 -1.45 7.04
C PHE A 101 8.11 -1.86 8.06
N GLU A 102 7.52 -0.87 8.71
CA GLU A 102 6.46 -1.05 9.69
C GLU A 102 5.23 -0.26 9.28
N TYR A 103 4.10 -0.96 9.31
CA TYR A 103 2.78 -0.39 9.08
C TYR A 103 2.14 -0.06 10.42
N TYR A 104 1.33 0.99 10.47
CA TYR A 104 0.62 1.32 11.70
C TYR A 104 -0.29 0.17 12.12
N SER A 105 -0.33 -0.06 13.43
CA SER A 105 -1.15 -1.09 14.04
C SER A 105 -1.35 -0.78 15.52
N GLU A 106 -2.28 -1.46 16.18
CA GLU A 106 -2.50 -1.31 17.62
C GLU A 106 -1.31 -1.77 18.48
N LYS A 107 -0.40 -2.57 17.91
CA LYS A 107 0.76 -3.12 18.62
C LYS A 107 1.79 -2.06 19.01
N ARG A 108 1.80 -0.91 18.32
CA ARG A 108 2.75 0.17 18.58
C ARG A 108 2.12 1.53 18.26
N PRO A 109 2.27 2.54 19.14
CA PRO A 109 1.85 3.90 18.82
C PRO A 109 2.53 4.44 17.56
N LYS A 110 1.75 5.06 16.66
CA LYS A 110 2.26 5.60 15.40
C LYS A 110 3.41 6.59 15.56
N GLN A 111 3.41 7.37 16.64
CA GLN A 111 4.46 8.33 16.96
C GLN A 111 5.82 7.67 17.18
N ILE A 112 5.86 6.41 17.65
CA ILE A 112 7.12 5.67 17.77
C ILE A 112 7.63 5.28 16.39
N THR A 113 6.76 4.76 15.52
CA THR A 113 7.10 4.42 14.13
C THR A 113 7.63 5.65 13.39
N ASP A 114 6.94 6.80 13.52
CA ASP A 114 7.37 8.09 12.94
C ASP A 114 8.77 8.51 13.39
N LYS A 115 9.04 8.42 14.71
CA LYS A 115 10.34 8.80 15.27
C LYS A 115 11.46 7.85 14.86
N LEU A 116 11.17 6.56 14.70
CA LEU A 116 12.15 5.60 14.21
C LEU A 116 12.50 5.87 12.74
N ALA A 117 11.50 6.09 11.90
CA ALA A 117 11.71 6.40 10.49
C ALA A 117 12.49 7.70 10.28
N GLN A 118 12.13 8.74 11.05
CA GLN A 118 12.86 10.01 11.04
C GLN A 118 14.33 9.85 11.47
N ARG A 119 14.59 9.13 12.56
CA ARG A 119 15.98 8.91 13.03
C ARG A 119 16.78 8.09 12.03
N LEU A 120 16.16 7.13 11.34
CA LEU A 120 16.83 6.34 10.33
C LEU A 120 17.23 7.20 9.13
N SER A 121 16.32 8.04 8.62
CA SER A 121 16.60 8.93 7.49
C SER A 121 17.75 9.90 7.82
N GLU A 122 17.72 10.50 9.01
CA GLU A 122 18.81 11.36 9.52
C GLU A 122 20.14 10.61 9.62
N LYS A 123 20.14 9.42 10.25
CA LYS A 123 21.36 8.60 10.41
C LYS A 123 21.96 8.17 9.07
N LYS A 124 21.10 7.94 8.06
CA LYS A 124 21.51 7.47 6.74
C LYS A 124 21.80 8.61 5.76
N ALA A 125 21.60 9.86 6.18
CA ALA A 125 21.72 11.05 5.32
C ALA A 125 20.96 10.89 4.00
N ARG A 126 19.78 10.27 4.06
CA ARG A 126 18.88 10.06 2.92
C ARG A 126 17.45 10.30 3.37
N SER A 127 16.56 10.44 2.42
CA SER A 127 15.15 10.67 2.67
C SER A 127 14.44 9.46 3.25
N LYS A 128 13.28 9.70 3.87
CA LYS A 128 12.43 8.60 4.34
C LYS A 128 12.06 7.70 3.17
N ARG A 129 11.90 6.42 3.46
CA ARG A 129 11.38 5.44 2.50
C ARG A 129 10.12 4.81 3.03
N TYR A 130 9.22 4.54 2.10
CA TYR A 130 7.95 3.93 2.33
C TYR A 130 7.85 2.64 1.52
N LYS A 131 6.99 1.74 1.96
CA LYS A 131 6.69 0.50 1.25
C LYS A 131 5.19 0.34 1.11
N ILE A 132 4.73 0.13 -0.12
CA ILE A 132 3.32 -0.17 -0.40
C ILE A 132 2.98 -1.51 0.25
N HIS A 133 1.86 -1.58 0.96
CA HIS A 133 1.47 -2.81 1.67
C HIS A 133 1.16 -3.96 0.69
N PRO A 134 1.57 -5.20 1.00
CA PRO A 134 1.41 -6.36 0.10
C PRO A 134 -0.02 -6.66 -0.36
N ALA A 135 -1.01 -6.27 0.43
CA ALA A 135 -2.41 -6.43 0.06
C ALA A 135 -2.77 -5.71 -1.25
N PHE A 136 -2.03 -4.69 -1.68
CA PHE A 136 -2.38 -3.89 -2.86
C PHE A 136 -1.55 -4.24 -4.10
N HIS A 137 -0.57 -5.15 -3.97
CA HIS A 137 0.43 -5.39 -5.02
C HIS A 137 -0.15 -5.95 -6.31
N GLU A 138 -1.01 -6.97 -6.20
CA GLU A 138 -1.51 -7.67 -7.38
C GLU A 138 -2.51 -6.81 -8.18
N TYR A 139 -3.31 -5.99 -7.51
CA TYR A 139 -4.24 -5.10 -8.23
C TYR A 139 -3.53 -3.90 -8.86
N LEU A 140 -2.62 -3.25 -8.13
CA LEU A 140 -1.85 -2.11 -8.64
C LEU A 140 -0.65 -2.53 -9.49
N SER A 141 -0.41 -3.82 -9.70
CA SER A 141 0.74 -4.34 -10.46
C SER A 141 2.09 -3.78 -9.96
N ILE A 142 2.26 -3.72 -8.64
CA ILE A 142 3.48 -3.18 -8.01
C ILE A 142 4.70 -4.03 -8.36
N GLU A 143 5.76 -3.38 -8.83
CA GLU A 143 6.98 -4.07 -9.23
C GLU A 143 7.75 -4.60 -8.01
N LYS A 144 7.98 -5.92 -8.00
CA LYS A 144 8.79 -6.59 -6.98
C LYS A 144 10.26 -6.28 -7.28
N GLY A 145 10.81 -5.27 -6.61
CA GLY A 145 12.24 -4.93 -6.68
C GLY A 145 13.18 -6.01 -6.19
#